data_AF-A0A932K3R0-F1
#
_entry.id   AF-A0A932K3R0-F1
#
_cell.length_a   1.000
_cell.length_b   1.000
_cell.length_c   1.000
_cell.angle_alpha   90.00
_cell.angle_beta   90.00
_cell.angle_gamma   90.00
#
_symmetry.space_group_name_H-M   'P 1'
#
loop_
_entity.id
_entity.type
_entity.pdbx_description
1 polymer ?
#
loop_
_entity_poly.entity_id
_entity_poly.type
_entity_poly.pdbx_seq_one_letter_code
_entity_poly.pdbx_strand_id
1 'polypeptide(L)' 'MRQPVRRGEVFWANRAPAVGVEIQNTRPVVGVSNDGINQRSR' A
#
# COMPACT_ATOMS: atom_id res chain seq x y z
N MET A 1 7.73 9.55 13.00
CA MET A 1 6.46 9.93 12.37
C MET A 1 6.24 9.03 11.16
N ARG A 2 5.10 8.33 11.05
CA ARG A 2 4.75 7.59 9.82
C ARG A 2 4.37 8.60 8.74
N GLN A 3 4.99 8.51 7.57
CA GLN A 3 4.58 9.33 6.43
C GLN A 3 3.22 8.83 5.93
N PRO A 4 2.24 9.72 5.68
CA PRO A 4 0.97 9.32 5.10
C PRO A 4 1.20 8.79 3.68
N VAL A 5 0.43 7.79 3.28
CA VAL A 5 0.46 7.27 1.90
C VAL A 5 0.06 8.40 0.94
N ARG A 6 0.82 8.58 -0.13
CA ARG A 6 0.46 9.51 -1.21
C ARG A 6 0.26 8.76 -2.53
N ARG A 7 -0.70 9.22 -3.32
CA ARG A 7 -1.01 8.63 -4.61
C ARG A 7 0.18 8.79 -5.56
N GLY A 8 0.56 7.69 -6.22
CA GLY A 8 1.70 7.64 -7.13
C GLY A 8 3.03 7.29 -6.47
N GLU A 9 3.13 7.31 -5.14
CA GLU A 9 4.34 6.87 -4.43
C GLU A 9 4.43 5.34 -4.34
N VAL A 10 5.66 4.85 -4.27
CA VAL A 10 5.98 3.42 -4.17
C VAL A 10 6.28 3.04 -2.72
N PHE A 11 5.63 1.98 -2.24
CA PHE A 11 5.75 1.47 -0.87
C PHE A 11 6.14 0.00 -0.86
N TRP A 12 6.90 -0.42 0.14
CA TRP A 12 7.09 -1.84 0.42
C TRP A 12 5.92 -2.37 1.26
N ALA A 13 5.17 -3.32 0.71
CA ALA A 13 4.02 -3.91 1.40
C ALA A 13 4.18 -5.42 1.50
N ASN A 14 3.98 -5.96 2.72
CA ASN A 14 3.82 -7.40 2.92
C ASN A 14 2.40 -7.81 2.49
N ARG A 15 2.30 -8.78 1.59
CA ARG A 15 1.04 -9.25 0.98
C ARG A 15 0.70 -10.69 1.39
N ALA A 16 1.35 -11.23 2.42
CA ALA A 16 1.01 -12.53 2.98
C ALA A 16 0.04 -12.39 4.17
N PRO A 17 -0.91 -13.31 4.34
CA PRO A 17 -1.23 -14.43 3.45
C PRO A 17 -1.96 -13.97 2.17
N ALA A 18 -1.83 -14.74 1.09
CA ALA A 18 -2.61 -14.55 -0.13
C ALA A 18 -3.22 -15.89 -0.58
N VAL A 19 -4.38 -15.85 -1.21
CA VAL A 19 -5.16 -17.05 -1.57
C VAL A 19 -5.04 -17.36 -3.06
N GLY A 20 -4.81 -18.64 -3.39
CA GLY A 20 -4.76 -19.12 -4.77
C GLY A 20 -3.63 -18.47 -5.58
N VAL A 21 -4.00 -17.72 -6.63
CA VAL A 21 -3.06 -17.05 -7.55
C VAL A 21 -2.81 -15.58 -7.18
N GLU A 22 -3.27 -15.14 -6.01
CA GLU A 22 -2.95 -13.80 -5.50
C GLU A 22 -1.44 -13.62 -5.29
N ILE A 23 -0.97 -12.41 -5.54
CA ILE A 23 0.44 -12.07 -5.43
C ILE A 23 0.90 -12.09 -3.97
N GLN A 24 1.84 -12.99 -3.64
CA GLN A 24 2.47 -13.16 -2.31
C GLN A 24 3.81 -12.40 -2.16
N ASN A 25 4.39 -12.37 -0.95
CA ASN A 25 5.67 -11.73 -0.57
C ASN A 25 5.64 -10.20 -0.38
N THR A 26 6.66 -9.70 0.33
CA THR A 26 6.92 -8.27 0.49
C THR A 26 7.49 -7.69 -0.81
N ARG A 27 6.80 -6.70 -1.39
CA ARG A 27 7.15 -6.14 -2.70
C ARG A 27 6.78 -4.65 -2.82
N PRO A 28 7.37 -3.93 -3.79
CA PRO A 28 6.95 -2.58 -4.13
C PRO A 28 5.51 -2.58 -4.67
N VAL A 29 4.71 -1.63 -4.18
CA VAL A 29 3.33 -1.35 -4.62
C VAL A 29 3.16 0.15 -4.81
N VAL A 30 2.23 0.57 -5.67
CA VAL A 30 1.93 1.99 -5.90
C VAL A 30 0.65 2.37 -5.16
N GLY A 31 0.68 3.48 -4.42
CA GLY A 31 -0.53 4.05 -3.83
C GLY A 31 -1.45 4.60 -4.92
N VAL A 32 -2.68 4.08 -5.03
CA VAL A 32 -3.65 4.52 -6.07
C VAL A 32 -4.87 5.24 -5.51
N SER A 33 -5.13 5.07 -4.22
CA SER A 33 -6.22 5.72 -3.48
C SER A 33 -6.03 7.24 -3.40
N ASN A 34 -7.13 7.97 -3.26
CA ASN A 34 -7.13 9.42 -3.16
C ASN A 34 -6.42 9.93 -1.90
N ASP A 35 -5.63 10.99 -2.03
CA ASP A 35 -4.84 11.56 -0.93
C ASP A 35 -5.70 12.07 0.24
N GLY A 36 -6.92 12.55 -0.02
CA GLY A 36 -7.84 12.98 1.02
C GLY A 36 -8.22 11.83 1.96
N ILE A 37 -8.35 10.60 1.45
CA ILE A 37 -8.57 9.39 2.27
C ILE A 37 -7.28 9.02 2.99
N ASN A 38 -6.16 8.96 2.26
CA ASN A 38 -4.87 8.52 2.80
C ASN A 38 -4.36 9.43 3.95
N GLN A 39 -4.69 10.72 3.92
CA GLN A 39 -4.32 11.67 4.98
C GLN A 39 -5.21 11.55 6.23
N ARG A 40 -6.41 10.97 6.09
CA ARG A 40 -7.40 10.79 7.16
C ARG A 40 -7.40 9.36 7.73
N SER A 41 -6.74 8.40 7.08
CA SER A 41 -6.47 7.07 7.62
C SER A 41 -5.32 7.15 8.62
N ARG A 42 -5.60 7.58 9.86
CA ARG A 42 -4.66 7.58 10.97
C ARG A 42 -5.03 6.52 12.00
#